data_AF-A0AAC9BV73-F1
#
_entry.id   AF-A0AAC9BV73-F1
#
_cell.length_a   1.000
_cell.length_b   1.000
_cell.length_c   1.000
_cell.angle_alpha   90.00
_cell.angle_beta   90.00
_cell.angle_gamma   90.00
#
_symmetry.space_group_name_H-M   'P 1'
#
loop_
_entity.id
_entity.type
_entity.pdbx_description
1 polymer ?
#
loop_
_entity_poly.entity_id
_entity_poly.type
_entity_poly.pdbx_seq_one_letter_code
_entity_poly.pdbx_strand_id
1 'polypeptide(L)'
;MREMKKKLAVLLVFLVVLVVLGFTLENQQPVELVFLGVQTPRLPISLFIILTLLLGMLVGPALRALFLLRRRHGRDMNQTHMRDQ
;
A
#
# COMPACT_ATOMS: atom_id res chain seq x y z
N MET A 1 0.94 10.36 -21.58
CA MET A 1 0.99 10.61 -20.10
C MET A 1 0.75 9.37 -19.23
N ARG A 2 -0.13 8.42 -19.59
CA ARG A 2 -0.45 7.24 -18.76
C ARG A 2 0.72 6.28 -18.57
N GLU A 3 1.47 6.00 -19.65
CA GLU A 3 2.65 5.12 -19.59
C GLU A 3 3.83 5.76 -18.85
N MET A 4 4.04 7.08 -18.97
CA MET A 4 5.07 7.79 -18.19
C MET A 4 4.78 7.74 -16.69
N LYS A 5 3.51 7.95 -16.29
CA LYS A 5 3.10 7.84 -14.89
C LYS A 5 3.32 6.42 -14.35
N LYS A 6 3.05 5.40 -15.17
CA LYS A 6 3.29 4.00 -14.81
C LYS A 6 4.79 3.68 -14.68
N LYS A 7 5.61 4.14 -15.63
CA LYS A 7 7.08 4.00 -15.58
C LYS A 7 7.67 4.69 -14.34
N LEU A 8 7.20 5.89 -14.03
CA LEU A 8 7.63 6.64 -12.84
C LEU A 8 7.23 5.93 -11.54
N ALA A 9 6.02 5.37 -11.47
CA ALA A 9 5.57 4.59 -10.32
C ALA A 9 6.43 3.32 -10.13
N VAL A 10 6.76 2.62 -11.21
CA VAL A 10 7.66 1.45 -11.17
C VAL A 10 9.05 1.86 -10.69
N LEU A 11 9.60 2.97 -11.21
CA LEU A 11 10.89 3.50 -10.78
C LEU A 11 10.90 3.87 -9.30
N LEU A 12 9.83 4.50 -8.80
CA LEU A 12 9.69 4.86 -7.40
C LEU A 12 9.66 3.61 -6.51
N VAL A 13 8.88 2.60 -6.88
CA VAL A 13 8.83 1.33 -6.16
C VAL A 13 10.21 0.66 -6.16
N PHE A 14 10.91 0.66 -7.29
CA PHE A 14 12.26 0.11 -7.39
C PHE A 14 13.26 0.81 -6.46
N LEU A 15 13.23 2.14 -6.41
CA LEU A 15 14.05 2.93 -5.48
C LEU A 15 13.76 2.57 -4.02
N VAL A 16 12.49 2.42 -3.65
CA VAL A 16 12.12 2.02 -2.30
C VAL A 16 12.66 0.63 -1.96
N VAL A 17 12.56 -0.32 -2.89
CA VAL A 17 13.14 -1.66 -2.70
C VAL A 17 14.65 -1.60 -2.46
N LEU A 18 15.39 -0.79 -3.22
CA LEU A 18 16.84 -0.62 -3.02
C LEU A 18 17.18 -0.02 -1.65
N VAL A 19 16.45 1.00 -1.20
CA VAL A 19 16.64 1.59 0.13
C VAL A 19 16.39 0.56 1.23
N VAL A 20 15.32 -0.22 1.09
CA VAL A 20 14.99 -1.28 2.05
C VAL A 20 16.07 -2.36 2.08
N LEU A 21 16.56 -2.81 0.92
CA LEU A 21 17.65 -3.79 0.85
C LEU A 21 18.94 -3.27 1.48
N GLY A 22 19.34 -2.03 1.19
CA GLY A 22 20.52 -1.41 1.80
C GLY A 22 20.39 -1.30 3.31
N PHE A 23 19.24 -0.82 3.79
CA PHE A 23 18.93 -0.73 5.22
C PHE A 23 18.94 -2.12 5.90
N THR A 24 18.41 -3.14 5.22
CA THR A 24 18.40 -4.53 5.70
C THR A 24 19.81 -5.09 5.89
N LEU A 25 20.68 -4.84 4.91
CA LEU A 25 22.04 -5.38 4.91
C LEU A 25 22.93 -4.70 5.94
N GLU A 26 22.71 -3.42 6.21
CA GLU A 26 23.36 -2.67 7.30
C GLU A 26 22.82 -3.10 8.67
N ASN A 27 21.49 -3.20 8.79
CA ASN A 27 20.82 -3.43 10.07
C ASN A 27 20.44 -4.90 10.24
N GLN A 28 21.42 -5.80 10.19
CA GLN A 28 21.22 -7.25 10.41
C GLN A 28 20.94 -7.62 11.87
N GLN A 29 20.98 -6.64 12.78
CA GLN A 29 20.69 -6.88 14.18
C GLN A 29 19.24 -7.33 14.39
N PRO A 30 18.99 -8.42 15.12
CA PRO A 30 17.65 -8.89 15.41
C PRO A 30 16.95 -7.95 16.40
N VAL A 31 15.72 -7.54 16.08
CA VAL A 31 14.93 -6.60 16.87
C VAL A 31 13.62 -7.26 17.29
N GLU A 32 13.16 -6.96 18.50
CA GLU A 32 11.82 -7.33 18.98
C GLU A 32 10.90 -6.11 18.85
N LEU A 33 9.69 -6.33 18.35
CA LEU A 33 8.64 -5.31 18.36
C LEU A 33 7.61 -5.69 19.41
N VAL A 34 7.18 -4.70 20.20
CA VAL A 34 6.07 -4.86 21.14
C VAL A 34 4.86 -4.14 20.57
N PHE A 35 3.82 -4.91 20.26
CA PHE A 35 2.53 -4.38 19.80
C PHE A 35 1.44 -4.82 20.74
N LEU A 36 0.64 -3.87 21.25
CA LEU A 36 -0.50 -4.15 22.12
C LEU A 36 -0.13 -5.03 23.35
N GLY A 37 1.09 -4.89 23.86
CA GLY A 37 1.61 -5.69 24.97
C GLY A 37 2.11 -7.09 24.60
N VAL A 38 1.99 -7.50 23.32
CA VAL A 38 2.50 -8.78 22.82
C VAL A 38 3.83 -8.55 22.10
N GLN A 39 4.82 -9.38 22.42
CA GLN A 39 6.15 -9.31 21.82
C GLN A 39 6.23 -10.20 20.58
N THR A 40 6.82 -9.69 19.51
CA THR A 40 7.12 -10.49 18.32
C THR A 40 8.40 -11.29 18.51
N PRO A 41 8.58 -12.40 17.78
CA PRO A 41 9.88 -13.07 17.70
C PRO A 41 10.98 -12.12 17.23
N ARG A 42 12.22 -12.36 17.69
CA ARG A 42 13.44 -11.64 17.24
C ARG A 42 13.66 -11.89 15.76
N LEU A 43 13.34 -10.90 14.94
CA LEU A 43 13.55 -10.94 13.50
C LEU A 43 14.35 -9.70 13.07
N PRO A 44 15.11 -9.80 11.96
CA PRO A 44 15.73 -8.64 11.35
C PRO A 44 14.69 -7.55 11.07
N ILE A 45 15.01 -6.30 11.42
CA ILE A 45 14.09 -5.16 11.27
C ILE A 45 13.57 -4.99 9.83
N SER A 46 14.38 -5.44 8.87
CA SER A 46 14.06 -5.49 7.46
C SER A 46 12.77 -6.24 7.11
N LEU A 47 12.51 -7.38 7.75
CA LEU A 47 11.31 -8.17 7.49
C LEU A 47 10.04 -7.36 7.80
N PHE A 48 10.05 -6.63 8.91
CA PHE A 48 8.93 -5.77 9.29
C PHE A 48 8.74 -4.61 8.31
N ILE A 49 9.83 -4.00 7.84
CA ILE A 49 9.77 -2.91 6.85
C ILE A 49 9.22 -3.42 5.50
N ILE A 50 9.71 -4.57 5.02
CA ILE A 50 9.24 -5.19 3.77
C ILE A 50 7.74 -5.51 3.87
N LEU A 51 7.30 -6.15 4.96
CA LEU A 51 5.88 -6.48 5.16
C LEU A 51 5.02 -5.22 5.20
N THR A 52 5.47 -4.17 5.89
CA THR A 52 4.76 -2.88 5.96
C THR A 52 4.64 -2.24 4.58
N LEU A 53 5.70 -2.30 3.77
CA LEU A 53 5.68 -1.78 2.41
C LEU A 53 4.72 -2.55 1.50
N LEU A 54 4.76 -3.89 1.56
CA LEU A 54 3.85 -4.74 0.80
C LEU A 54 2.39 -4.50 1.19
N LEU A 55 2.12 -4.38 2.49
CA LEU A 55 0.79 -4.03 3.00
C LEU A 55 0.36 -2.65 2.50
N GLY A 56 1.22 -1.63 2.57
CA GLY A 56 0.94 -0.30 2.02
C GLY A 56 0.65 -0.35 0.51
N MET A 57 1.38 -1.17 -0.24
CA MET A 57 1.18 -1.36 -1.68
C MET A 57 -0.14 -2.08 -2.00
N LEU A 58 -0.64 -2.97 -1.14
CA LEU A 58 -1.96 -3.60 -1.27
C LEU A 58 -3.09 -2.65 -0.86
N VAL A 59 -2.91 -1.94 0.26
CA VAL A 59 -3.91 -1.03 0.84
C VAL A 59 -4.16 0.17 -0.06
N GLY A 60 -3.13 0.77 -0.68
CA GLY A 60 -3.29 1.94 -1.55
C GLY A 60 -4.28 1.73 -2.71
N PRO A 61 -4.10 0.71 -3.56
CA PRO A 61 -5.05 0.33 -4.62
C PRO A 61 -6.41 -0.08 -4.09
N ALA A 62 -6.47 -0.82 -2.96
CA ALA A 62 -7.73 -1.24 -2.36
C ALA A 62 -8.59 -0.05 -1.93
N LEU A 63 -8.00 0.93 -1.23
CA LEU A 63 -8.67 2.16 -0.85
C LEU A 63 -9.12 2.94 -2.08
N ARG A 64 -8.26 3.08 -3.09
CA ARG A 64 -8.62 3.73 -4.35
C ARG A 64 -9.81 3.04 -5.03
N ALA A 65 -9.84 1.71 -5.07
CA ALA A 65 -10.94 0.94 -5.64
C ALA A 65 -12.24 1.18 -4.86
N LEU A 66 -12.19 1.14 -3.53
CA LEU A 66 -13.34 1.41 -2.66
C LEU A 66 -13.93 2.81 -2.91
N PHE A 67 -13.09 3.85 -2.97
CA PHE A 67 -13.55 5.20 -3.27
C PHE A 67 -14.16 5.33 -4.68
N LEU A 68 -13.62 4.62 -5.67
CA LEU A 68 -14.18 4.60 -7.03
C LEU A 68 -15.53 3.89 -7.09
N LEU A 69 -15.71 2.78 -6.38
CA LEU A 69 -16.98 2.05 -6.30
C LEU A 69 -18.06 2.93 -5.67
N ARG A 70 -17.75 3.59 -4.54
CA ARG A 70 -18.71 4.49 -3.85
C ARG A 70 -19.18 5.64 -4.74
N ARG A 71 -18.31 6.18 -5.61
CA ARG A 71 -18.66 7.23 -6.59
C ARG A 71 -19.54 6.75 -7.74
N ARG A 72 -19.52 5.46 -8.09
CA ARG A 72 -20.39 4.89 -9.14
C ARG A 72 -21.80 4.67 -8.59
N HIS A 73 -21.91 4.20 -7.35
CA HIS A 73 -23.19 3.91 -6.73
C HIS A 73 -24.07 5.17 -6.51
N GLY A 74 -23.46 6.31 -6.16
CA GLY A 74 -24.21 7.57 -6.03
C GLY A 74 -24.70 8.19 -7.35
N ARG A 75 -24.16 7.76 -8.51
CA ARG A 75 -24.61 8.26 -9.83
C ARG A 75 -25.78 7.47 -10.40
N ASP A 76 -25.91 6.20 -10.02
CA ASP A 76 -26.97 5.32 -10.51
C ASP A 76 -28.34 5.70 -9.92
N MET A 77 -28.37 6.09 -8.63
CA MET A 77 -29.60 6.52 -7.96
C MET A 77 -30.19 7.84 -8.48
N ASN A 78 -29.38 8.69 -9.12
CA ASN A 78 -29.87 9.96 -9.68
C ASN A 78 -30.44 9.79 -11.10
N GLN A 79 -30.15 8.67 -11.78
CA GLN A 79 -30.67 8.38 -13.11
C GLN A 79 -32.03 7.68 -13.08
N THR A 80 -32.29 6.85 -12.05
CA THR A 80 -33.60 6.21 -11.87
C THR A 80 -34.71 7.23 -11.58
N HIS A 81 -34.40 8.38 -11.00
CA HIS A 81 -35.41 9.43 -10.74
C HIS A 81 -35.75 10.31 -11.96
N MET A 82 -34.95 10.30 -13.03
CA MET A 82 -35.24 11.07 -14.26
C MET A 82 -35.98 10.28 -15.32
N ARG A 83 -36.15 8.97 -15.14
CA ARG A 83 -36.80 8.09 -16.14
C ARG A 83 -38.32 8.02 -15.97
N ASP A 84 -38.82 8.49 -14.83
CA ASP A 84 -40.22 8.42 -14.43
C ASP A 84 -40.92 9.81 -14.46
N GLN A 85 -40.32 10.82 -15.10
CA GLN A 85 -40.94 12.11 -15.43
C GLN A 85 -41.09 12.26 -16.93
#